data_AF-A0A7S3SCJ2-F1
#
_entry.id   AF-A0A7S3SCJ2-F1
#
_cell.length_a   1.000
_cell.length_b   1.000
_cell.length_c   1.000
_cell.angle_alpha   90.00
_cell.angle_beta   90.00
_cell.angle_gamma   90.00
#
_symmetry.space_group_name_H-M   'P 1'
#
loop_
_entity.id
_entity.type
_entity.pdbx_description
1 polymer ?
#
loop_
_entity_poly.entity_id
_entity_poly.type
_entity_poly.pdbx_seq_one_letter_code
_entity_poly.pdbx_strand_id
1 'polypeptide(L)'
;MLFKHWKKDLVEKNIPNTETFALEKFLTNDVEVSKWASEGLPSDDLSIQNGILTNFASRFPLCIDPQMQAVSWIKDKELTKNGKEKFSVLSFNQDGFSKKLEMAIRFGASILFENIDEELDPLIDPVLEKNIIVEAGVEIIEMGDQKVDWNPDFRMFLTTKISNPNYSPETFAKTMVINFNVTLLGLRDQLLNEVVGYERPELEAKRKQLVQETAQNRTELSELEDTLLSELSKKTDVPLVDNIPLIEVLEHAKSKSVSISNDLENAKVTSVTIEANRESYKDVAKRGAILFFAMTGLHSISEMYEYSLSSYLQVFMNALETSRKDNVLQARLRNIKEKLTQ
;
A
#
# COMPACT_ATOMS: atom_id res chain seq x y z
N MET A 1 -1.66 20.41 3.39
CA MET A 1 -0.84 19.23 3.71
C MET A 1 0.37 19.67 4.52
N LEU A 2 0.56 19.10 5.71
CA LEU A 2 1.64 19.44 6.67
C LEU A 2 3.03 19.48 6.02
N PHE A 3 3.30 18.56 5.08
CA PHE A 3 4.57 18.50 4.36
C PHE A 3 4.98 19.84 3.73
N LYS A 4 4.04 20.58 3.12
CA LYS A 4 4.34 21.89 2.53
C LYS A 4 4.67 22.95 3.60
N HIS A 5 4.04 22.87 4.77
CA HIS A 5 4.34 23.76 5.90
C HIS A 5 5.73 23.45 6.47
N TRP A 6 6.04 22.18 6.71
CA TRP A 6 7.34 21.77 7.22
C TRP A 6 8.47 22.06 6.24
N LYS A 7 8.27 21.78 4.94
CA LYS A 7 9.26 22.13 3.91
C LYS A 7 9.56 23.64 3.90
N LYS A 8 8.53 24.47 4.04
CA LYS A 8 8.69 25.92 4.16
C LYS A 8 9.49 26.30 5.41
N ASP A 9 9.15 25.75 6.57
CA ASP A 9 9.85 26.01 7.85
C ASP A 9 11.32 25.56 7.80
N LEU A 10 11.62 24.41 7.18
CA LEU A 10 13.00 23.94 6.97
C LEU A 10 13.82 24.93 6.13
N VAL A 11 13.23 25.46 5.06
CA VAL A 11 13.87 26.47 4.20
C VAL A 11 14.06 27.78 4.97
N GLU A 12 13.05 28.26 5.71
CA GLU A 12 13.14 29.48 6.51
C GLU A 12 14.21 29.38 7.61
N LYS A 13 14.42 28.19 8.18
CA LYS A 13 15.45 27.90 9.18
C LYS A 13 16.83 27.58 8.60
N ASN A 14 16.99 27.65 7.27
CA ASN A 14 18.22 27.29 6.56
C ASN A 14 18.72 25.86 6.89
N ILE A 15 17.79 24.92 7.11
CA ILE A 15 18.13 23.52 7.32
C ILE A 15 18.34 22.86 5.95
N PRO A 16 19.49 22.20 5.71
CA PRO A 16 19.74 21.49 4.47
C PRO A 16 18.64 20.47 4.17
N ASN A 17 18.06 20.54 2.98
CA ASN A 17 17.01 19.61 2.55
C ASN A 17 17.17 19.28 1.06
N THR A 18 16.72 18.08 0.69
CA THR A 18 16.73 17.64 -0.71
C THR A 18 15.52 18.24 -1.43
N GLU A 19 15.75 18.99 -2.52
CA GLU A 19 14.69 19.72 -3.21
C GLU A 19 13.58 18.81 -3.76
N THR A 20 13.95 17.62 -4.24
CA THR A 20 13.07 16.59 -4.83
C THR A 20 12.73 15.45 -3.87
N PHE A 21 12.69 15.72 -2.56
CA PHE A 21 12.31 14.71 -1.57
C PHE A 21 10.82 14.30 -1.71
N ALA A 22 10.60 13.00 -1.90
CA ALA A 22 9.29 12.35 -1.80
C ALA A 22 9.39 11.26 -0.73
N LEU A 23 8.57 11.38 0.32
CA LEU A 23 8.62 10.50 1.49
C LEU A 23 8.28 9.06 1.11
N GLU A 24 7.31 8.91 0.23
CA GLU A 24 6.81 7.62 -0.26
C GLU A 24 7.92 6.84 -0.95
N LYS A 25 8.68 7.50 -1.83
CA LYS A 25 9.82 6.89 -2.55
C LYS A 25 11.02 6.59 -1.68
N PHE A 26 11.10 7.19 -0.50
CA PHE A 26 12.17 6.94 0.46
C PHE A 26 11.84 5.75 1.37
N LEU A 27 10.58 5.64 1.80
CA LEU A 27 10.12 4.57 2.70
C LEU A 27 9.68 3.30 1.95
N THR A 28 9.50 3.37 0.63
CA THR A 28 9.05 2.24 -0.20
C THR A 28 9.80 2.19 -1.52
N ASN A 29 9.67 1.06 -2.21
CA ASN A 29 10.14 0.89 -3.58
C ASN A 29 8.97 0.51 -4.51
N ASP A 30 9.19 0.64 -5.82
CA ASP A 30 8.15 0.34 -6.83
C ASP A 30 7.72 -1.14 -6.80
N VAL A 31 8.57 -2.05 -6.29
CA VAL A 31 8.25 -3.49 -6.13
C VAL A 31 7.22 -3.70 -5.03
N GLU A 32 7.44 -3.12 -3.86
CA GLU A 32 6.53 -3.21 -2.72
C GLU A 32 5.18 -2.57 -3.05
N VAL A 33 5.19 -1.41 -3.69
CA VAL A 33 3.96 -0.76 -4.17
C VAL A 33 3.24 -1.64 -5.18
N SER A 34 3.96 -2.24 -6.14
CA SER A 34 3.37 -3.17 -7.10
C SER A 34 2.83 -4.44 -6.43
N LYS A 35 3.50 -4.91 -5.37
CA LYS A 35 3.05 -6.07 -4.59
C LYS A 35 1.75 -5.73 -3.84
N TRP A 36 1.69 -4.59 -3.16
CA TRP A 36 0.45 -4.15 -2.50
C TRP A 36 -0.70 -3.97 -3.50
N ALA A 37 -0.40 -3.45 -4.70
CA ALA A 37 -1.39 -3.36 -5.77
C ALA A 37 -1.91 -4.73 -6.21
N SER A 38 -1.05 -5.75 -6.30
CA SER A 38 -1.46 -7.13 -6.59
C SER A 38 -2.26 -7.77 -5.45
N GLU A 39 -2.08 -7.31 -4.22
CA GLU A 39 -2.81 -7.72 -3.01
C GLU A 39 -4.10 -6.92 -2.81
N GLY A 40 -4.46 -6.02 -3.73
CA GLY A 40 -5.73 -5.29 -3.70
C GLY A 40 -5.69 -3.86 -3.12
N LEU A 41 -4.51 -3.34 -2.74
CA LEU A 41 -4.37 -1.93 -2.34
C LEU A 41 -4.41 -1.03 -3.58
N PRO A 42 -5.24 0.01 -3.63
CA PRO A 42 -5.22 0.95 -4.74
C PRO A 42 -3.84 1.64 -4.89
N SER A 43 -3.47 1.97 -6.13
CA SER A 43 -2.15 2.57 -6.43
C SER A 43 -2.13 4.10 -6.38
N ASP A 44 -3.09 4.72 -5.71
CA ASP A 44 -3.10 6.19 -5.51
C ASP A 44 -2.19 6.62 -4.35
N ASP A 45 -1.78 7.88 -4.37
CA ASP A 45 -0.82 8.43 -3.38
C ASP A 45 -1.29 8.24 -1.93
N LEU A 46 -2.59 8.42 -1.66
CA LEU A 46 -3.13 8.26 -0.30
C LEU A 46 -3.09 6.79 0.12
N SER A 47 -3.48 5.88 -0.75
CA SER A 47 -3.43 4.44 -0.49
C SER A 47 -1.99 3.95 -0.28
N ILE A 48 -1.01 4.47 -1.03
CA ILE A 48 0.41 4.16 -0.81
C ILE A 48 0.86 4.66 0.56
N GLN A 49 0.52 5.90 0.94
CA GLN A 49 0.82 6.42 2.28
C GLN A 49 0.16 5.60 3.39
N ASN A 50 -1.09 5.18 3.20
CA ASN A 50 -1.80 4.29 4.12
C ASN A 50 -1.11 2.92 4.22
N GLY A 51 -0.61 2.40 3.10
CA GLY A 51 0.19 1.17 3.06
C GLY A 51 1.48 1.29 3.86
N ILE A 52 2.18 2.43 3.73
CA ILE A 52 3.39 2.74 4.52
C ILE A 52 3.06 2.77 6.01
N LEU A 53 2.04 3.52 6.41
CA LEU A 53 1.64 3.64 7.81
C LEU A 53 1.21 2.29 8.39
N THR A 54 0.52 1.45 7.61
CA THR A 54 0.07 0.13 8.06
C THR A 54 1.24 -0.83 8.29
N ASN A 55 2.33 -0.71 7.51
CA ASN A 55 3.46 -1.63 7.55
C ASN A 55 4.61 -1.19 8.45
N PHE A 56 4.89 0.11 8.49
CA PHE A 56 6.11 0.66 9.12
C PHE A 56 5.83 1.49 10.36
N ALA A 57 4.57 1.80 10.70
CA ALA A 57 4.28 2.52 11.92
C ALA A 57 4.67 1.69 13.16
N SER A 58 5.23 2.38 14.16
CA SER A 58 5.58 1.74 15.44
C SER A 58 4.34 1.29 16.21
N ARG A 59 3.26 2.05 16.17
CA ARG A 59 1.98 1.70 16.81
C ARG A 59 1.13 0.83 15.89
N PHE A 60 0.29 0.00 16.47
CA PHE A 60 -0.61 -0.85 15.69
C PHE A 60 -1.63 -0.01 14.91
N PRO A 61 -1.86 -0.31 13.62
CA PRO A 61 -2.76 0.44 12.77
C PRO A 61 -4.23 0.18 13.12
N LEU A 62 -4.99 1.26 13.27
CA LEU A 62 -6.45 1.29 13.33
C LEU A 62 -6.98 1.93 12.06
N CYS A 63 -7.45 1.09 11.13
CA CYS A 63 -7.90 1.49 9.82
C CYS A 63 -9.39 1.81 9.83
N ILE A 64 -9.72 3.06 9.52
CA ILE A 64 -11.09 3.51 9.24
C ILE A 64 -11.41 3.15 7.79
N ASP A 65 -12.18 2.08 7.58
CA ASP A 65 -12.39 1.43 6.29
C ASP A 65 -13.87 1.08 6.04
N PRO A 66 -14.72 2.07 5.76
CA PRO A 66 -16.14 1.83 5.45
C PRO A 66 -16.35 1.02 4.17
N GLN A 67 -15.43 1.11 3.19
CA GLN A 67 -15.53 0.39 1.92
C GLN A 67 -14.89 -1.02 1.94
N MET A 68 -14.34 -1.46 3.08
CA MET A 68 -13.68 -2.75 3.27
C MET A 68 -12.46 -3.00 2.36
N GLN A 69 -11.82 -1.94 1.85
CA GLN A 69 -10.62 -2.06 1.00
C GLN A 69 -9.39 -2.49 1.81
N ALA A 70 -9.16 -1.84 2.96
CA ALA A 70 -8.04 -2.15 3.86
C ALA A 70 -8.17 -3.58 4.40
N VAL A 71 -9.39 -3.97 4.79
CA VAL A 71 -9.70 -5.33 5.27
C VAL A 71 -9.32 -6.38 4.22
N SER A 72 -9.75 -6.20 2.97
CA SER A 72 -9.43 -7.14 1.89
C SER A 72 -7.93 -7.21 1.64
N TRP A 73 -7.27 -6.05 1.58
CA TRP A 73 -5.83 -5.97 1.35
C TRP A 73 -5.01 -6.64 2.46
N ILE A 74 -5.30 -6.34 3.73
CA ILE A 74 -4.59 -6.93 4.87
C ILE A 74 -4.76 -8.46 4.89
N LYS A 75 -5.97 -8.95 4.60
CA LYS A 75 -6.23 -10.39 4.48
C LYS A 75 -5.37 -11.03 3.39
N ASP A 76 -5.40 -10.51 2.17
CA ASP A 76 -4.67 -11.10 1.04
C ASP A 76 -3.15 -11.01 1.23
N LYS A 77 -2.67 -9.91 1.80
CA LYS A 77 -1.26 -9.70 2.13
C LYS A 77 -0.76 -10.67 3.19
N GLU A 78 -1.44 -10.76 4.35
CA GLU A 78 -0.97 -11.61 5.45
C GLU A 78 -1.16 -13.10 5.12
N LEU A 79 -2.19 -13.46 4.34
CA LEU A 79 -2.36 -14.83 3.83
C LEU A 79 -1.25 -15.23 2.85
N THR A 80 -0.90 -14.35 1.91
CA THR A 80 0.20 -14.59 0.95
C THR A 80 1.55 -14.66 1.66
N LYS A 81 1.78 -13.83 2.68
CA LYS A 81 3.06 -13.74 3.38
C LYS A 81 3.30 -14.85 4.40
N ASN A 82 2.34 -15.07 5.30
CA ASN A 82 2.54 -15.95 6.47
C ASN A 82 1.80 -17.28 6.35
N GLY A 83 0.89 -17.43 5.37
CA GLY A 83 0.02 -18.58 5.22
C GLY A 83 -1.16 -18.57 6.18
N LYS A 84 -2.15 -19.44 5.92
CA LYS A 84 -3.39 -19.55 6.71
C LYS A 84 -3.17 -19.90 8.18
N GLU A 85 -2.05 -20.55 8.51
CA GLU A 85 -1.77 -21.03 9.87
C GLU A 85 -1.31 -19.91 10.82
N LYS A 86 -0.75 -18.82 10.27
CA LYS A 86 -0.19 -17.69 11.03
C LYS A 86 -0.99 -16.41 10.88
N PHE A 87 -2.23 -16.49 10.40
CA PHE A 87 -3.15 -15.36 10.27
C PHE A 87 -4.52 -15.71 10.83
N SER A 88 -5.09 -14.83 11.65
CA SER A 88 -6.43 -15.03 12.24
C SER A 88 -7.24 -13.75 12.21
N VAL A 89 -8.52 -13.88 11.85
CA VAL A 89 -9.49 -12.79 11.87
C VAL A 89 -10.39 -12.98 13.09
N LEU A 90 -10.51 -11.95 13.92
CA LEU A 90 -11.24 -11.97 15.18
C LEU A 90 -12.18 -10.77 15.31
N SER A 91 -13.10 -10.83 16.25
CA SER A 91 -13.90 -9.71 16.74
C SER A 91 -13.84 -9.72 18.26
N PHE A 92 -13.90 -8.54 18.89
CA PHE A 92 -13.94 -8.44 20.37
C PHE A 92 -15.17 -9.13 20.96
N ASN A 93 -16.26 -9.22 20.20
CA ASN A 93 -17.49 -9.91 20.61
C ASN A 93 -17.40 -11.44 20.53
N GLN A 94 -16.29 -12.00 20.04
CA GLN A 94 -16.12 -13.45 19.89
C GLN A 94 -15.62 -14.08 21.19
N ASP A 95 -16.33 -15.10 21.67
CA ASP A 95 -15.89 -15.90 22.82
C ASP A 95 -14.49 -16.49 22.59
N GLY A 96 -13.60 -16.26 23.55
CA GLY A 96 -12.24 -16.79 23.54
C GLY A 96 -11.26 -16.03 22.63
N PHE A 97 -11.57 -14.79 22.22
CA PHE A 97 -10.60 -13.95 21.49
C PHE A 97 -9.31 -13.73 22.30
N SER A 98 -9.41 -13.58 23.63
CA SER A 98 -8.26 -13.40 24.53
C SER A 98 -7.24 -14.53 24.41
N LYS A 99 -7.68 -15.79 24.50
CA LYS A 99 -6.82 -16.97 24.34
C LYS A 99 -6.18 -17.03 22.95
N LYS A 100 -6.91 -16.66 21.90
CA LYS A 100 -6.35 -16.62 20.54
C LYS A 100 -5.31 -15.51 20.39
N LEU A 101 -5.52 -14.36 21.03
CA LEU A 101 -4.56 -13.27 21.08
C LEU A 101 -3.28 -13.68 21.83
N GLU A 102 -3.41 -14.32 23.00
CA GLU A 102 -2.28 -14.87 23.75
C GLU A 102 -1.44 -15.85 22.90
N MET A 103 -2.10 -16.78 22.21
CA MET A 103 -1.43 -17.73 21.33
C MET A 103 -0.74 -17.03 20.17
N ALA A 104 -1.39 -16.04 19.54
CA ALA A 104 -0.79 -15.32 18.42
C ALA A 104 0.42 -14.50 18.85
N ILE A 105 0.39 -13.84 20.02
CA ILE A 105 1.54 -13.13 20.57
C ILE A 105 2.69 -14.11 20.80
N ARG A 106 2.43 -15.25 21.45
CA ARG A 106 3.47 -16.25 21.73
C ARG A 106 4.12 -16.83 20.46
N PHE A 107 3.32 -17.11 19.44
CA PHE A 107 3.80 -17.74 18.20
C PHE A 107 4.16 -16.73 17.09
N GLY A 108 4.04 -15.43 17.34
CA GLY A 108 4.30 -14.39 16.32
C GLY A 108 3.32 -14.44 15.13
N ALA A 109 2.08 -14.85 15.36
CA ALA A 109 1.05 -14.86 14.34
C ALA A 109 0.40 -13.48 14.18
N SER A 110 -0.08 -13.16 12.98
CA SER A 110 -0.76 -11.91 12.71
C SER A 110 -2.26 -12.00 13.01
N ILE A 111 -2.83 -10.99 13.67
CA ILE A 111 -4.27 -10.90 13.96
C ILE A 111 -4.87 -9.66 13.29
N LEU A 112 -6.05 -9.85 12.68
CA LEU A 112 -6.92 -8.77 12.22
C LEU A 112 -8.20 -8.75 13.07
N PHE A 113 -8.45 -7.66 13.79
CA PHE A 113 -9.73 -7.41 14.44
C PHE A 113 -10.65 -6.62 13.49
N GLU A 114 -11.84 -7.17 13.24
CA GLU A 114 -12.84 -6.59 12.36
C GLU A 114 -14.04 -6.00 13.12
N ASN A 115 -14.62 -4.95 12.52
CA ASN A 115 -15.82 -4.26 13.00
C ASN A 115 -15.64 -3.76 14.44
N ILE A 116 -14.55 -3.05 14.66
CA ILE A 116 -14.28 -2.40 15.94
C ILE A 116 -15.20 -1.19 16.08
N ASP A 117 -15.86 -1.09 17.22
CA ASP A 117 -16.71 0.03 17.59
C ASP A 117 -15.86 1.22 18.07
N GLU A 118 -16.49 2.21 18.71
CA GLU A 118 -15.77 3.39 19.23
C GLU A 118 -14.99 3.12 20.52
N GLU A 119 -15.30 2.00 21.20
CA GLU A 119 -14.62 1.55 22.40
C GLU A 119 -13.79 0.29 22.12
N LEU A 120 -12.52 0.31 22.55
CA LEU A 120 -11.63 -0.85 22.51
C LEU A 120 -11.72 -1.62 23.83
N ASP A 121 -11.62 -2.94 23.78
CA ASP A 121 -11.56 -3.76 24.99
C ASP A 121 -10.26 -3.44 25.77
N PRO A 122 -10.34 -2.98 27.04
CA PRO A 122 -9.17 -2.63 27.83
C PRO A 122 -8.17 -3.79 28.02
N LEU A 123 -8.59 -5.04 27.82
CA LEU A 123 -7.71 -6.21 27.88
C LEU A 123 -6.53 -6.11 26.92
N ILE A 124 -6.70 -5.43 25.78
CA ILE A 124 -5.63 -5.31 24.77
C ILE A 124 -4.74 -4.08 24.97
N ASP A 125 -5.04 -3.20 25.92
CA ASP A 125 -4.25 -2.00 26.19
C ASP A 125 -2.75 -2.27 26.41
N PRO A 126 -2.34 -3.28 27.21
CA PRO A 126 -0.92 -3.59 27.39
C PRO A 126 -0.23 -3.92 26.06
N VAL A 127 -0.94 -4.60 25.16
CA VAL A 127 -0.46 -4.95 23.81
C VAL A 127 -0.33 -3.70 22.95
N LEU A 128 -1.34 -2.83 22.96
CA LEU A 128 -1.34 -1.59 22.17
C LEU A 128 -0.20 -0.65 22.57
N GLU A 129 0.03 -0.51 23.87
CA GLU A 129 1.09 0.31 24.45
C GLU A 129 2.47 -0.34 24.32
N LYS A 130 2.52 -1.64 23.99
CA LYS A 130 3.74 -2.46 23.98
C LYS A 130 4.48 -2.38 25.32
N ASN A 131 3.73 -2.58 26.42
CA ASN A 131 4.25 -2.64 27.79
C ASN A 131 5.03 -3.95 28.02
N ILE A 132 6.12 -4.13 27.27
CA ILE A 132 6.96 -5.32 27.29
C ILE A 132 7.92 -5.23 28.48
N ILE A 133 7.93 -6.27 29.30
CA ILE A 133 8.79 -6.41 30.47
C ILE A 133 9.82 -7.49 30.15
N VAL A 134 11.08 -7.29 30.54
CA VAL A 134 12.12 -8.31 30.38
C VAL A 134 12.31 -9.04 31.69
N GLU A 135 11.86 -10.29 31.77
CA GLU A 135 12.05 -11.17 32.93
C GLU A 135 13.00 -12.31 32.56
N ALA A 136 14.11 -12.44 33.31
CA ALA A 136 15.12 -13.49 33.10
C ALA A 136 15.65 -13.60 31.64
N GLY A 137 15.68 -12.48 30.91
CA GLY A 137 16.15 -12.41 29.52
C GLY A 137 15.08 -12.76 28.47
N VAL A 138 13.84 -13.00 28.88
CA VAL A 138 12.69 -13.21 27.99
C VAL A 138 11.81 -11.96 28.02
N GLU A 139 11.45 -11.47 26.83
CA GLU A 139 10.45 -10.42 26.68
C GLU A 139 9.06 -11.01 26.95
N ILE A 140 8.33 -10.43 27.90
CA ILE A 140 6.99 -10.87 28.29
C ILE A 140 6.03 -9.67 28.28
N ILE A 141 4.75 -9.95 28.11
CA ILE A 141 3.67 -8.97 28.22
C ILE A 141 2.62 -9.49 29.19
N GLU A 142 2.18 -8.63 30.10
CA GLU A 142 1.12 -8.93 31.06
C GLU A 142 -0.23 -8.50 30.49
N MET A 143 -1.13 -9.47 30.28
CA MET A 143 -2.50 -9.23 29.83
C MET A 143 -3.47 -9.76 30.87
N GLY A 144 -4.05 -8.86 31.67
CA GLY A 144 -4.85 -9.25 32.84
C GLY A 144 -4.00 -10.04 33.83
N ASP A 145 -4.41 -11.28 34.13
CA ASP A 145 -3.69 -12.16 35.06
C ASP A 145 -2.67 -13.09 34.36
N GLN A 146 -2.50 -13.00 33.04
CA GLN A 146 -1.65 -13.89 32.26
C GLN A 146 -0.35 -13.20 31.83
N LYS A 147 0.77 -13.92 31.99
CA LYS A 147 2.07 -13.57 31.40
C LYS A 147 2.26 -14.30 30.09
N VAL A 148 2.51 -13.57 29.01
CA VAL A 148 2.68 -14.12 27.67
C VAL A 148 4.04 -13.73 27.11
N ASP A 149 4.80 -14.72 26.65
CA ASP A 149 6.08 -14.48 25.96
C ASP A 149 5.83 -13.66 24.69
N TRP A 150 6.50 -12.50 24.60
CA TRP A 150 6.38 -11.59 23.49
C TRP A 150 7.22 -12.09 22.30
N ASN A 151 6.60 -12.13 21.12
CA ASN A 151 7.30 -12.42 19.88
C ASN A 151 7.42 -11.15 19.02
N PRO A 152 8.64 -10.72 18.63
CA PRO A 152 8.86 -9.55 17.78
C PRO A 152 8.16 -9.60 16.41
N ASP A 153 7.87 -10.81 15.91
CA ASP A 153 7.17 -11.01 14.64
C ASP A 153 5.65 -10.80 14.74
N PHE A 154 5.10 -10.69 15.96
CA PHE A 154 3.68 -10.43 16.17
C PHE A 154 3.25 -9.12 15.50
N ARG A 155 2.11 -9.18 14.79
CA ARG A 155 1.48 -8.02 14.15
C ARG A 155 -0.02 -8.04 14.41
N MET A 156 -0.57 -6.88 14.69
CA MET A 156 -1.99 -6.70 14.96
C MET A 156 -2.54 -5.58 14.08
N PHE A 157 -3.69 -5.81 13.49
CA PHE A 157 -4.42 -4.86 12.66
C PHE A 157 -5.82 -4.68 13.22
N LEU A 158 -6.28 -3.43 13.28
CA LEU A 158 -7.58 -3.04 13.80
C LEU A 158 -8.36 -2.38 12.66
N THR A 159 -9.61 -2.75 12.43
CA THR A 159 -10.43 -2.16 11.35
C THR A 159 -11.84 -1.80 11.84
N THR A 160 -12.35 -0.65 11.40
CA THR A 160 -13.72 -0.20 11.65
C THR A 160 -14.42 0.18 10.35
N LYS A 161 -15.74 -0.07 10.29
CA LYS A 161 -16.61 0.38 9.18
C LYS A 161 -17.20 1.77 9.42
N ILE A 162 -17.10 2.28 10.64
CA ILE A 162 -17.65 3.58 10.99
C ILE A 162 -16.81 4.64 10.28
N SER A 163 -17.40 5.40 9.36
CA SER A 163 -16.64 6.35 8.52
C SER A 163 -16.07 7.53 9.31
N ASN A 164 -16.69 7.88 10.44
CA ASN A 164 -16.28 8.96 11.32
C ASN A 164 -16.49 8.57 12.79
N PRO A 165 -15.65 7.66 13.32
CA PRO A 165 -15.75 7.18 14.70
C PRO A 165 -15.24 8.23 15.67
N ASN A 166 -15.91 8.39 16.80
CA ASN A 166 -15.51 9.29 17.87
C ASN A 166 -14.60 8.59 18.89
N TYR A 167 -13.35 8.32 18.47
CA TYR A 167 -12.36 7.71 19.36
C TYR A 167 -11.89 8.65 20.45
N SER A 168 -11.63 8.10 21.65
CA SER A 168 -11.06 8.85 22.76
C SER A 168 -9.61 9.28 22.45
N PRO A 169 -9.12 10.38 23.07
CA PRO A 169 -7.72 10.78 22.94
C PRO A 169 -6.74 9.67 23.34
N GLU A 170 -7.15 8.82 24.26
CA GLU A 170 -6.41 7.64 24.71
C GLU A 170 -6.24 6.63 23.58
N THR A 171 -7.31 6.30 22.83
CA THR A 171 -7.21 5.43 21.65
C THR A 171 -6.29 6.00 20.57
N PHE A 172 -6.34 7.32 20.32
CA PHE A 172 -5.41 8.00 19.40
C PHE A 172 -3.95 8.00 19.88
N ALA A 173 -3.72 7.92 21.19
CA ALA A 173 -2.38 7.84 21.75
C ALA A 173 -1.79 6.42 21.58
N LYS A 174 -2.60 5.38 21.79
CA LYS A 174 -2.15 3.98 21.76
C LYS A 174 -2.10 3.39 20.34
N THR A 175 -2.98 3.82 19.44
CA THR A 175 -3.08 3.29 18.07
C THR A 175 -2.60 4.28 17.02
N MET A 176 -2.23 3.78 15.84
CA MET A 176 -2.03 4.60 14.65
C MET A 176 -3.32 4.61 13.84
N VAL A 177 -4.14 5.66 13.99
CA VAL A 177 -5.39 5.78 13.23
C VAL A 177 -5.10 6.18 11.78
N ILE A 178 -5.55 5.36 10.83
CA ILE A 178 -5.32 5.53 9.39
C ILE A 178 -6.67 5.62 8.69
N ASN A 179 -6.83 6.63 7.84
CA ASN A 179 -8.07 6.85 7.11
C ASN A 179 -8.01 6.19 5.73
N PHE A 180 -8.73 5.09 5.56
CA PHE A 180 -8.91 4.39 4.28
C PHE A 180 -10.18 4.80 3.54
N ASN A 181 -10.83 5.91 3.92
CA ASN A 181 -11.95 6.44 3.15
C ASN A 181 -11.54 6.68 1.70
N VAL A 182 -12.31 6.08 0.80
CA VAL A 182 -12.13 6.27 -0.63
C VAL A 182 -12.35 7.74 -0.97
N THR A 183 -11.38 8.34 -1.67
CA THR A 183 -11.47 9.72 -2.16
C THR A 183 -11.96 9.74 -3.61
N LEU A 184 -12.53 10.87 -4.06
CA LEU A 184 -12.95 11.05 -5.45
C LEU A 184 -11.80 10.81 -6.44
N LEU A 185 -10.60 11.31 -6.10
CA LEU A 185 -9.40 11.14 -6.92
C LEU A 185 -8.93 9.67 -6.91
N GLY A 186 -8.83 9.05 -5.73
CA GLY A 186 -8.43 7.64 -5.61
C GLY A 186 -9.37 6.70 -6.35
N LEU A 187 -10.70 6.88 -6.20
CA LEU A 187 -11.67 6.06 -6.92
C LEU A 187 -11.62 6.30 -8.42
N ARG A 188 -11.46 7.56 -8.87
CA ARG A 188 -11.29 7.84 -10.29
C ARG A 188 -10.10 7.09 -10.85
N ASP A 189 -8.96 7.10 -10.15
CA ASP A 189 -7.74 6.47 -10.65
C ASP A 189 -7.84 4.93 -10.60
N GLN A 190 -8.56 4.39 -9.61
CA GLN A 190 -8.93 2.98 -9.56
C GLN A 190 -9.83 2.59 -10.74
N LEU A 191 -10.91 3.33 -11.00
CA LEU A 191 -11.79 3.08 -12.14
C LEU A 191 -11.07 3.26 -13.47
N LEU A 192 -10.09 4.16 -13.55
CA LEU A 192 -9.27 4.33 -14.75
C LEU A 192 -8.44 3.08 -15.03
N ASN A 193 -7.87 2.44 -13.99
CA ASN A 193 -7.17 1.17 -14.15
C ASN A 193 -8.11 0.09 -14.71
N GLU A 194 -9.33 -0.02 -14.19
CA GLU A 194 -10.32 -1.00 -14.67
C GLU A 194 -10.72 -0.74 -16.13
N VAL A 195 -11.03 0.51 -16.50
CA VAL A 195 -11.40 0.87 -17.88
C VAL A 195 -10.26 0.57 -18.86
N VAL A 196 -9.03 0.97 -18.51
CA VAL A 196 -7.85 0.73 -19.36
C VAL A 196 -7.56 -0.77 -19.47
N GLY A 197 -7.62 -1.51 -18.36
CA GLY A 197 -7.42 -2.95 -18.33
C GLY A 197 -8.41 -3.69 -19.24
N TYR A 198 -9.65 -3.21 -19.30
CA TYR A 198 -10.68 -3.77 -20.19
C TYR A 198 -10.53 -3.35 -21.66
N GLU A 199 -10.36 -2.06 -21.95
CA GLU A 199 -10.34 -1.53 -23.33
C GLU A 199 -8.99 -1.73 -24.05
N ARG A 200 -7.90 -1.77 -23.29
CA ARG A 200 -6.52 -1.87 -23.78
C ARG A 200 -5.69 -2.81 -22.89
N PRO A 201 -6.02 -4.11 -22.84
CA PRO A 201 -5.30 -5.08 -22.01
C PRO A 201 -3.80 -5.17 -22.38
N GLU A 202 -3.46 -4.99 -23.66
CA GLU A 202 -2.06 -4.95 -24.12
C GLU A 202 -1.26 -3.81 -23.50
N LEU A 203 -1.88 -2.63 -23.33
CA LEU A 203 -1.24 -1.47 -22.73
C LEU A 203 -0.99 -1.68 -21.24
N GLU A 204 -1.94 -2.30 -20.53
CA GLU A 204 -1.80 -2.63 -19.12
C GLU A 204 -0.78 -3.75 -18.89
N ALA A 205 -0.72 -4.76 -19.76
CA ALA A 205 0.31 -5.79 -19.74
C ALA A 205 1.71 -5.18 -19.93
N LYS A 206 1.86 -4.27 -20.91
CA LYS A 206 3.12 -3.55 -21.15
C LYS A 206 3.52 -2.69 -19.96
N ARG A 207 2.57 -2.02 -19.30
CA ARG A 207 2.82 -1.25 -18.06
C ARG A 207 3.35 -2.15 -16.94
N LYS A 208 2.68 -3.29 -16.69
CA LYS A 208 3.10 -4.24 -15.64
C LYS A 208 4.50 -4.79 -15.90
N GLN A 209 4.78 -5.18 -17.14
CA GLN A 209 6.12 -5.63 -17.55
C GLN A 209 7.17 -4.53 -17.31
N LEU A 210 6.88 -3.30 -17.74
CA LEU A 210 7.79 -2.17 -17.57
C LEU A 210 8.11 -1.87 -16.10
N VAL A 211 7.11 -1.97 -15.22
CA VAL A 211 7.29 -1.79 -13.77
C VAL A 211 8.19 -2.88 -13.20
N GLN A 212 7.97 -4.14 -13.58
CA GLN A 212 8.78 -5.27 -13.14
C GLN A 212 10.23 -5.17 -13.64
N GLU A 213 10.45 -4.82 -14.91
CA GLU A 213 11.77 -4.61 -15.50
C GLU A 213 12.50 -3.44 -14.83
N THR A 214 11.82 -2.32 -14.60
CA THR A 214 12.39 -1.14 -13.91
C THR A 214 12.82 -1.50 -12.49
N ALA A 215 12.01 -2.29 -11.79
CA ALA A 215 12.32 -2.80 -10.47
C ALA A 215 13.56 -3.71 -10.47
N GLN A 216 13.59 -4.71 -11.34
CA GLN A 216 14.73 -5.63 -11.47
C GLN A 216 16.01 -4.87 -11.80
N ASN A 217 15.95 -3.94 -12.76
CA ASN A 217 17.07 -3.10 -13.15
C ASN A 217 17.60 -2.25 -11.99
N ARG A 218 16.73 -1.71 -11.12
CA ARG A 218 17.17 -0.97 -9.93
C ARG A 218 17.82 -1.87 -8.89
N THR A 219 17.28 -3.06 -8.65
CA THR A 219 17.89 -4.03 -7.73
C THR A 219 19.26 -4.46 -8.24
N GLU A 220 19.37 -4.81 -9.53
CA GLU A 220 20.64 -5.18 -10.15
C GLU A 220 21.67 -4.05 -10.08
N LEU A 221 21.25 -2.79 -10.24
CA LEU A 221 22.13 -1.64 -10.09
C LEU A 221 22.65 -1.51 -8.65
N SER A 222 21.77 -1.66 -7.65
CA SER A 222 22.15 -1.63 -6.23
C SER A 222 23.11 -2.78 -5.87
N GLU A 223 22.83 -4.00 -6.32
CA GLU A 223 23.69 -5.16 -6.09
C GLU A 223 25.07 -4.98 -6.73
N LEU A 224 25.12 -4.37 -7.91
CA LEU A 224 26.36 -4.05 -8.61
C LEU A 224 27.16 -2.97 -7.87
N GLU A 225 26.51 -1.95 -7.33
CA GLU A 225 27.13 -0.94 -6.46
C GLU A 225 27.69 -1.56 -5.17
N ASP A 226 26.93 -2.43 -4.50
CA ASP A 226 27.35 -3.13 -3.28
C ASP A 226 28.52 -4.08 -3.56
N THR A 227 28.49 -4.80 -4.69
CA THR A 227 29.58 -5.68 -5.11
C THR A 227 30.84 -4.87 -5.35
N LEU A 228 30.75 -3.73 -6.04
CA LEU A 228 31.88 -2.83 -6.27
C LEU A 228 32.47 -2.29 -4.96
N LEU A 229 31.62 -1.83 -4.05
CA LEU A 229 32.06 -1.36 -2.72
C LEU A 229 32.73 -2.48 -1.93
N SER A 230 32.18 -3.69 -1.97
CA SER A 230 32.75 -4.87 -1.33
C SER A 230 34.14 -5.17 -1.89
N GLU A 231 34.29 -5.30 -3.22
CA GLU A 231 35.58 -5.58 -3.85
C GLU A 231 36.63 -4.48 -3.59
N LEU A 232 36.24 -3.21 -3.57
CA LEU A 232 37.12 -2.09 -3.22
C LEU A 232 37.49 -2.04 -1.72
N SER A 233 36.59 -2.50 -0.85
CA SER A 233 36.82 -2.53 0.60
C SER A 233 37.69 -3.70 1.06
N LYS A 234 37.79 -4.77 0.25
CA LYS A 234 38.64 -5.92 0.54
C LYS A 234 40.10 -5.47 0.57
N LYS A 235 40.74 -5.65 1.73
CA LYS A 235 42.18 -5.47 1.86
C LYS A 235 42.89 -6.43 0.91
N THR A 236 43.58 -5.88 -0.07
CA THR A 236 44.41 -6.63 -1.01
C THR A 236 45.88 -6.32 -0.71
N ASP A 237 46.73 -7.35 -0.69
CA ASP A 237 48.19 -7.21 -0.50
C ASP A 237 48.91 -6.62 -1.74
N VAL A 238 48.17 -6.48 -2.85
CA VAL A 238 48.62 -5.96 -4.14
C VAL A 238 48.11 -4.52 -4.31
N PRO A 239 48.93 -3.57 -4.81
CA PRO A 239 48.46 -2.23 -5.16
C PRO A 239 47.22 -2.29 -6.07
N LEU A 240 46.22 -1.43 -5.81
CA LEU A 240 44.94 -1.42 -6.54
C LEU A 240 45.09 -1.35 -8.07
N VAL A 241 46.16 -0.72 -8.55
CA VAL A 241 46.46 -0.55 -9.98
C VAL A 241 46.97 -1.85 -10.62
N ASP A 242 47.54 -2.75 -9.84
CA ASP A 242 48.13 -4.01 -10.32
C ASP A 242 47.17 -5.21 -10.13
N ASN A 243 45.98 -4.98 -9.57
CA ASN A 243 44.96 -5.99 -9.38
C ASN A 243 44.11 -6.15 -10.66
N ILE A 244 44.65 -6.91 -11.63
CA ILE A 244 43.98 -7.19 -12.92
C ILE A 244 42.55 -7.75 -12.75
N PRO A 245 42.28 -8.72 -11.86
CA PRO A 245 40.92 -9.19 -11.59
C PRO A 245 39.95 -8.08 -11.17
N LEU A 246 40.40 -7.14 -10.34
CA LEU A 246 39.59 -6.00 -9.91
C LEU A 246 39.28 -5.06 -11.07
N ILE A 247 40.24 -4.83 -11.97
CA ILE A 247 40.05 -3.99 -13.16
C ILE A 247 38.99 -4.60 -14.10
N GLU A 248 39.04 -5.92 -14.33
CA GLU A 248 38.04 -6.60 -15.16
C GLU A 248 36.63 -6.54 -14.56
N VAL A 249 36.50 -6.72 -13.23
CA VAL A 249 35.22 -6.58 -12.52
C VAL A 249 34.71 -5.14 -12.62
N LEU A 250 35.57 -4.14 -12.46
CA LEU A 250 35.23 -2.72 -12.59
C LEU A 250 34.76 -2.36 -14.01
N GLU A 251 35.42 -2.89 -15.04
CA GLU A 251 35.05 -2.65 -16.43
C GLU A 251 33.70 -3.29 -16.78
N HIS A 252 33.49 -4.55 -16.37
CA HIS A 252 32.21 -5.24 -16.55
C HIS A 252 31.08 -4.52 -15.80
N ALA A 253 31.33 -4.12 -14.55
CA ALA A 253 30.35 -3.42 -13.73
C ALA A 253 29.98 -2.06 -14.34
N LYS A 254 30.98 -1.30 -14.83
CA LYS A 254 30.77 -0.02 -15.53
C LYS A 254 29.93 -0.20 -16.80
N SER A 255 30.26 -1.18 -17.63
CA SER A 255 29.52 -1.47 -18.86
C SER A 255 28.05 -1.80 -18.56
N LYS A 256 27.82 -2.69 -17.59
CA LYS A 256 26.48 -3.09 -17.17
C LYS A 256 25.68 -1.93 -16.54
N SER A 257 26.32 -1.10 -15.71
CA SER A 257 25.70 0.10 -15.11
C SER A 257 25.24 1.12 -16.17
N VAL A 258 26.05 1.34 -17.21
CA VAL A 258 25.67 2.23 -18.34
C VAL A 258 24.50 1.65 -19.12
N SER A 259 24.49 0.33 -19.38
CA SER A 259 23.35 -0.33 -20.03
C SER A 259 22.06 -0.15 -19.23
N ILE A 260 22.10 -0.49 -17.93
CA ILE A 260 20.95 -0.36 -17.02
C ILE A 260 20.46 1.09 -16.96
N SER A 261 21.38 2.06 -16.89
CA SER A 261 21.03 3.49 -16.86
C SER A 261 20.29 3.94 -18.11
N ASN A 262 20.71 3.47 -19.29
CA ASN A 262 20.01 3.74 -20.55
C ASN A 262 18.62 3.08 -20.59
N ASP A 263 18.50 1.85 -20.09
CA ASP A 263 17.23 1.13 -20.03
C ASP A 263 16.24 1.81 -19.08
N LEU A 264 16.71 2.33 -17.94
CA LEU A 264 15.90 3.11 -17.01
C LEU A 264 15.39 4.43 -17.61
N GLU A 265 16.22 5.12 -18.41
CA GLU A 265 15.78 6.35 -19.09
C GLU A 265 14.76 6.04 -20.21
N ASN A 266 14.98 4.99 -20.99
CA ASN A 266 14.02 4.51 -21.98
C ASN A 266 12.69 4.09 -21.34
N ALA A 267 12.75 3.43 -20.18
CA ALA A 267 11.57 3.04 -19.41
C ALA A 267 10.79 4.27 -18.93
N LYS A 268 11.48 5.32 -18.49
CA LYS A 268 10.86 6.58 -18.07
C LYS A 268 10.10 7.26 -19.22
N VAL A 269 10.71 7.37 -20.40
CA VAL A 269 10.06 7.94 -21.59
C VAL A 269 8.84 7.10 -22.02
N THR A 270 8.99 5.77 -21.98
CA THR A 270 7.90 4.84 -22.31
C THR A 270 6.75 4.96 -21.31
N SER A 271 7.05 5.11 -20.01
CA SER A 271 6.06 5.29 -18.95
C SER A 271 5.22 6.55 -19.15
N VAL A 272 5.84 7.68 -19.52
CA VAL A 272 5.12 8.92 -19.86
C VAL A 272 4.15 8.72 -21.03
N THR A 273 4.58 7.96 -22.05
CA THR A 273 3.74 7.67 -23.22
C THR A 273 2.56 6.75 -22.85
N ILE A 274 2.79 5.76 -21.99
CA ILE A 274 1.73 4.90 -21.45
C ILE A 274 0.72 5.76 -20.67
N GLU A 275 1.20 6.65 -19.80
CA GLU A 275 0.32 7.49 -18.98
C GLU A 275 -0.53 8.45 -19.82
N ALA A 276 0.06 9.06 -20.84
CA ALA A 276 -0.68 9.91 -21.78
C ALA A 276 -1.82 9.16 -22.49
N ASN A 277 -1.59 7.89 -22.85
CA ASN A 277 -2.63 7.03 -23.43
C ASN A 277 -3.71 6.66 -22.40
N ARG A 278 -3.35 6.41 -21.14
CA ARG A 278 -4.31 6.13 -20.06
C ARG A 278 -5.21 7.33 -19.80
N GLU A 279 -4.63 8.53 -19.76
CA GLU A 279 -5.33 9.79 -19.51
C GLU A 279 -6.50 10.03 -20.49
N SER A 280 -6.43 9.47 -21.71
CA SER A 280 -7.53 9.57 -22.68
C SER A 280 -8.85 8.91 -22.25
N TYR A 281 -8.81 7.97 -21.29
CA TYR A 281 -10.00 7.30 -20.72
C TYR A 281 -10.50 7.94 -19.43
N LYS A 282 -9.81 8.96 -18.91
CA LYS A 282 -10.08 9.59 -17.60
C LYS A 282 -11.50 10.13 -17.46
N ASP A 283 -12.10 10.62 -18.54
CA ASP A 283 -13.45 11.19 -18.50
C ASP A 283 -14.51 10.17 -18.08
N VAL A 284 -14.37 8.91 -18.52
CA VAL A 284 -15.26 7.81 -18.13
C VAL A 284 -15.08 7.49 -16.66
N ALA A 285 -13.82 7.34 -16.22
CA ALA A 285 -13.50 7.05 -14.83
C ALA A 285 -13.96 8.17 -13.88
N LYS A 286 -13.82 9.43 -14.28
CA LYS A 286 -14.33 10.59 -13.54
C LYS A 286 -15.86 10.55 -13.43
N ARG A 287 -16.56 10.21 -14.50
CA ARG A 287 -18.02 10.07 -14.47
C ARG A 287 -18.45 8.94 -13.53
N GLY A 288 -17.78 7.78 -13.58
CA GLY A 288 -18.02 6.66 -12.67
C GLY A 288 -17.82 7.04 -11.21
N ALA A 289 -16.70 7.69 -10.88
CA ALA A 289 -16.43 8.13 -9.51
C ALA A 289 -17.54 9.07 -9.00
N ILE A 290 -17.98 10.06 -9.81
CA ILE A 290 -19.08 10.96 -9.43
C ILE A 290 -20.37 10.18 -9.18
N LEU A 291 -20.70 9.18 -10.01
CA LEU A 291 -21.90 8.37 -9.83
C LEU A 291 -21.84 7.55 -8.55
N PHE A 292 -20.69 6.97 -8.21
CA PHE A 292 -20.52 6.26 -6.95
C PHE A 292 -20.77 7.17 -5.75
N PHE A 293 -20.15 8.36 -5.71
CA PHE A 293 -20.35 9.30 -4.60
C PHE A 293 -21.77 9.87 -4.54
N ALA A 294 -22.43 10.02 -5.68
CA ALA A 294 -23.84 10.37 -5.71
C ALA A 294 -24.70 9.26 -5.09
N MET A 295 -24.41 7.99 -5.38
CA MET A 295 -25.13 6.85 -4.81
C MET A 295 -24.84 6.66 -3.33
N THR A 296 -23.58 6.75 -2.88
CA THR A 296 -23.27 6.68 -1.44
C THR A 296 -23.89 7.85 -0.67
N GLY A 297 -24.04 9.01 -1.31
CA GLY A 297 -24.79 10.14 -0.76
C GLY A 297 -26.27 9.85 -0.51
N LEU A 298 -26.90 8.91 -1.25
CA LEU A 298 -28.31 8.55 -1.06
C LEU A 298 -28.57 7.84 0.28
N HIS A 299 -27.55 7.23 0.88
CA HIS A 299 -27.64 6.65 2.22
C HIS A 299 -28.11 7.70 3.27
N SER A 300 -27.78 8.98 3.07
CA SER A 300 -28.24 10.06 3.96
C SER A 300 -29.76 10.28 3.94
N ILE A 301 -30.45 9.79 2.90
CA ILE A 301 -31.91 9.86 2.77
C ILE A 301 -32.55 8.60 3.38
N SER A 302 -31.99 7.43 3.11
CA SER A 302 -32.45 6.16 3.65
C SER A 302 -31.30 5.15 3.72
N GLU A 303 -31.20 4.48 4.86
CA GLU A 303 -30.23 3.40 5.10
C GLU A 303 -30.36 2.26 4.07
N MET A 304 -31.52 2.10 3.43
CA MET A 304 -31.74 1.10 2.37
C MET A 304 -30.87 1.31 1.12
N TYR A 305 -30.33 2.52 0.90
CA TYR A 305 -29.48 2.85 -0.26
C TYR A 305 -27.99 2.70 0.04
N GLU A 306 -27.63 1.86 1.01
CA GLU A 306 -26.23 1.51 1.26
C GLU A 306 -25.75 0.49 0.21
N TYR A 307 -24.77 0.91 -0.60
CA TYR A 307 -24.14 0.05 -1.60
C TYR A 307 -22.64 -0.06 -1.31
N SER A 308 -22.14 -1.27 -1.36
CA SER A 308 -20.70 -1.50 -1.27
C SER A 308 -20.00 -1.07 -2.55
N LEU A 309 -18.73 -0.69 -2.42
CA LEU A 309 -17.89 -0.39 -3.57
C LEU A 309 -17.72 -1.61 -4.49
N SER A 310 -17.63 -2.81 -3.93
CA SER A 310 -17.51 -4.05 -4.71
C SER A 310 -18.72 -4.29 -5.61
N SER A 311 -19.94 -4.08 -5.10
CA SER A 311 -21.16 -4.16 -5.92
C SER A 311 -21.19 -3.09 -7.00
N TYR A 312 -20.75 -1.87 -6.69
CA TYR A 312 -20.64 -0.80 -7.69
C TYR A 312 -19.67 -1.16 -8.82
N LEU A 313 -18.49 -1.68 -8.49
CA LEU A 313 -17.48 -2.09 -9.47
C LEU A 313 -18.01 -3.17 -10.42
N GLN A 314 -18.81 -4.13 -9.93
CA GLN A 314 -19.46 -5.13 -10.78
C GLN A 314 -20.42 -4.50 -11.78
N VAL A 315 -21.24 -3.54 -11.35
CA VAL A 315 -22.17 -2.81 -12.26
C VAL A 315 -21.38 -1.98 -13.27
N PHE A 316 -20.31 -1.33 -12.83
CA PHE A 316 -19.43 -0.55 -13.69
C PHE A 316 -18.79 -1.42 -14.79
N MET A 317 -18.28 -2.60 -14.43
CA MET A 317 -17.72 -3.56 -15.39
C MET A 317 -18.77 -4.09 -16.37
N ASN A 318 -19.97 -4.43 -15.89
CA ASN A 318 -21.07 -4.85 -16.75
C ASN A 318 -21.48 -3.74 -17.75
N ALA A 319 -21.47 -2.48 -17.33
CA ALA A 319 -21.72 -1.35 -18.22
C ALA A 319 -20.63 -1.20 -19.30
N LEU A 320 -19.36 -1.45 -18.96
CA LEU A 320 -18.26 -1.46 -19.94
C LEU A 320 -18.47 -2.57 -20.99
N GLU A 321 -18.83 -3.77 -20.55
CA GLU A 321 -19.06 -4.94 -21.41
C GLU A 321 -20.27 -4.78 -22.34
N THR A 322 -21.38 -4.28 -21.82
CA THR A 322 -22.65 -4.17 -22.56
C THR A 322 -22.78 -2.89 -23.40
N SER A 323 -21.91 -1.91 -23.18
CA SER A 323 -21.90 -0.67 -23.96
C SER A 323 -21.55 -0.92 -25.43
N ARG A 324 -22.13 -0.13 -26.34
CA ARG A 324 -21.88 -0.25 -27.79
C ARG A 324 -20.42 0.03 -28.13
N LYS A 325 -19.75 -0.93 -28.75
CA LYS A 325 -18.36 -0.81 -29.22
C LYS A 325 -18.28 0.15 -30.40
N ASP A 326 -17.22 0.95 -30.44
CA ASP A 326 -16.96 1.91 -31.50
C ASP A 326 -15.44 2.02 -31.72
N ASN A 327 -15.01 2.22 -32.97
CA ASN A 327 -13.61 2.35 -33.33
C ASN A 327 -13.08 3.76 -33.04
N VAL A 328 -13.97 4.76 -32.99
CA VAL A 328 -13.61 6.14 -32.62
C VAL A 328 -13.65 6.25 -31.10
N LEU A 329 -12.49 6.51 -30.48
CA LEU A 329 -12.36 6.60 -29.02
C LEU A 329 -13.41 7.53 -28.39
N GLN A 330 -13.58 8.74 -28.92
CA GLN A 330 -14.55 9.71 -28.38
C GLN A 330 -16.00 9.19 -28.41
N ALA A 331 -16.39 8.49 -29.49
CA ALA A 331 -17.71 7.90 -29.59
C ALA A 331 -17.87 6.70 -28.62
N ARG A 332 -16.83 5.86 -28.50
CA ARG A 332 -16.78 4.77 -27.51
C ARG A 332 -16.93 5.29 -26.08
N LEU A 333 -16.18 6.31 -25.69
CA LEU A 333 -16.25 6.93 -24.35
C LEU A 333 -17.63 7.53 -24.07
N ARG A 334 -18.29 8.12 -25.07
CA ARG A 334 -19.68 8.60 -24.93
C ARG A 334 -20.65 7.45 -24.70
N ASN A 335 -20.57 6.38 -25.50
CA ASN A 335 -21.44 5.21 -25.36
C ASN A 335 -21.29 4.55 -23.98
N ILE A 336 -20.06 4.47 -23.46
CA ILE A 336 -19.80 3.98 -22.10
C ILE A 336 -20.43 4.90 -21.07
N LYS A 337 -20.22 6.23 -21.18
CA LYS A 337 -20.81 7.20 -20.24
C LYS A 337 -22.33 7.13 -20.21
N GLU A 338 -22.98 7.01 -21.36
CA GLU A 338 -24.44 6.85 -21.46
C GLU A 338 -24.90 5.53 -20.82
N LYS A 339 -24.19 4.43 -21.09
CA LYS A 339 -24.54 3.12 -20.53
C LYS A 339 -24.34 3.06 -19.02
N LEU A 340 -23.32 3.72 -18.48
CA LEU A 340 -23.08 3.84 -17.04
C LEU A 340 -24.18 4.61 -16.30
N THR A 341 -24.85 5.53 -16.99
CA THR A 341 -25.95 6.31 -16.41
C THR A 341 -27.32 5.67 -16.55
N GLN A 342 -27.45 4.66 -17.41
CA GLN A 342 -28.69 3.92 -17.68
C GLN A 342 -28.79 2.73 -16.74
#